data_AF-A0A2T5IYJ0-F1
#
_entry.id   AF-A0A2T5IYJ0-F1
#
_cell.length_a   1.000
_cell.length_b   1.000
_cell.length_c   1.000
_cell.angle_alpha   90.00
_cell.angle_beta   90.00
_cell.angle_gamma   90.00
#
_symmetry.space_group_name_H-M   'P 1'
#
loop_
_entity.id
_entity.type
_entity.pdbx_description
1 polymer ?
#
loop_
_entity_poly.entity_id
_entity_poly.type
_entity_poly.pdbx_seq_one_letter_code
_entity_poly.pdbx_strand_id
1 'polypeptide(L)'
;MITQYELYYGAFNGSPQHLHHNLQKIAQIPFAVLDFTPNDAKQAAQIRQATKNQPIGAYDLLIATQAIERQLVLITHNTREFIRVPNLQLDDWL
;
A
#
# COMPACT_ATOMS: atom_id res chain seq x y z
N MET A 1 6.61 -4.10 -1.49
CA MET A 1 6.16 -5.50 -1.26
C MET A 1 4.78 -5.58 -0.64
N ILE A 2 4.27 -4.53 0.02
CA ILE A 2 3.01 -4.60 0.78
C ILE A 2 1.80 -4.75 -0.15
N THR A 3 1.65 -3.88 -1.14
CA THR A 3 0.58 -3.98 -2.16
C THR A 3 0.67 -5.30 -2.95
N GLN A 4 1.89 -5.78 -3.23
CA GLN A 4 2.07 -7.07 -3.89
C GLN A 4 1.55 -8.23 -3.04
N TYR A 5 1.81 -8.20 -1.73
CA TYR A 5 1.22 -9.14 -0.80
C TYR A 5 -0.32 -9.08 -0.84
N GLU A 6 -0.93 -7.88 -0.85
CA GLU A 6 -2.38 -7.74 -0.91
C GLU A 6 -2.98 -8.31 -2.20
N LEU A 7 -2.30 -8.13 -3.33
CA LEU A 7 -2.70 -8.73 -4.60
C LEU A 7 -2.68 -10.26 -4.54
N TYR A 8 -1.60 -10.85 -4.01
CA TYR A 8 -1.52 -12.30 -3.86
C TYR A 8 -2.56 -12.83 -2.87
N TYR A 9 -2.73 -12.17 -1.73
CA TYR A 9 -3.76 -12.53 -0.75
C TYR A 9 -5.16 -12.50 -1.40
N GLY A 10 -5.48 -11.46 -2.16
CA GLY A 10 -6.73 -11.36 -2.91
C GLY A 10 -6.92 -12.49 -3.93
N ALA A 11 -5.85 -12.92 -4.62
CA ALA A 11 -5.91 -14.05 -5.53
C ALA A 11 -6.21 -15.37 -4.80
N PHE A 12 -5.55 -15.64 -3.67
CA PHE A 12 -5.74 -16.87 -2.88
C PHE A 12 -7.05 -16.89 -2.08
N ASN A 13 -7.53 -15.74 -1.63
CA ASN A 13 -8.79 -15.60 -0.89
C ASN A 13 -10.02 -15.52 -1.82
N GLY A 14 -9.81 -15.36 -3.13
CA GLY A 14 -10.86 -15.27 -4.14
C GLY A 14 -11.43 -16.62 -4.57
N SER A 15 -12.25 -16.61 -5.63
CA SER A 15 -12.82 -17.83 -6.20
C SER A 15 -11.72 -18.76 -6.76
N PRO A 16 -11.71 -20.06 -6.41
CA PRO A 16 -10.74 -21.02 -6.96
C PRO A 16 -10.72 -21.07 -8.49
N GLN A 17 -11.86 -20.81 -9.14
CA GLN A 17 -12.00 -20.82 -10.59
C GLN A 17 -11.16 -19.73 -11.28
N HIS A 18 -10.89 -18.61 -10.58
CA HIS A 18 -10.13 -17.48 -11.11
C HIS A 18 -8.68 -17.45 -10.63
N LEU A 19 -8.26 -18.37 -9.76
CA LEU A 19 -6.93 -18.33 -9.12
C LEU A 19 -5.79 -18.28 -10.15
N HIS A 20 -5.76 -19.21 -11.10
CA HIS A 20 -4.68 -19.28 -12.09
C HIS A 20 -4.60 -18.00 -12.94
N HIS A 21 -5.74 -17.51 -13.40
CA HIS A 21 -5.84 -16.27 -14.16
C HIS A 21 -5.36 -15.05 -13.37
N ASN A 22 -5.74 -14.94 -12.10
CA ASN A 22 -5.34 -13.84 -11.24
C ASN A 22 -3.83 -13.87 -10.97
N LEU A 23 -3.25 -15.05 -10.70
CA LEU A 23 -1.79 -15.19 -10.51
C LEU A 23 -1.01 -14.81 -11.77
N GLN A 24 -1.50 -15.19 -12.95
CA GLN A 24 -0.88 -14.79 -14.23
C GLN A 24 -0.90 -13.28 -14.41
N LYS A 25 -2.03 -12.62 -14.10
CA LYS A 25 -2.12 -11.15 -14.15
C LYS A 25 -1.13 -10.49 -13.22
N ILE A 26 -1.01 -10.96 -11.98
CA ILE A 26 -0.07 -10.40 -10.99
C ILE A 26 1.37 -10.53 -11.49
N ALA A 27 1.73 -11.68 -12.08
CA ALA A 27 3.07 -11.91 -12.62
C ALA A 27 3.43 -11.02 -13.83
N GLN A 28 2.44 -10.45 -14.52
CA GLN A 28 2.62 -9.62 -15.71
C GLN A 28 2.54 -8.11 -15.42
N ILE A 29 2.39 -7.71 -14.16
CA ILE A 29 2.31 -6.29 -13.78
C ILE A 29 3.61 -5.56 -14.17
N PRO A 30 3.56 -4.48 -14.97
CA PRO A 30 4.74 -3.80 -15.48
C PRO A 30 5.29 -2.74 -14.51
N PHE A 31 5.14 -2.95 -13.20
CA PHE A 31 5.56 -1.99 -12.17
C PHE A 31 6.72 -2.53 -11.34
N ALA A 32 7.64 -1.65 -11.01
CA ALA A 32 8.72 -1.98 -10.08
C ALA A 32 8.14 -2.26 -8.69
N VAL A 33 8.60 -3.33 -8.05
CA VAL A 33 8.29 -3.63 -6.66
C VAL A 33 9.35 -3.01 -5.78
N LEU A 34 8.92 -2.19 -4.82
CA LEU A 34 9.80 -1.55 -3.85
C LEU A 34 9.91 -2.38 -2.57
N ASP A 35 11.13 -2.60 -2.09
CA ASP A 35 11.37 -3.26 -0.81
C ASP A 35 10.84 -2.44 0.36
N PHE A 36 10.39 -3.13 1.41
CA PHE A 36 10.08 -2.50 2.68
C PHE A 36 11.34 -2.54 3.57
N THR A 37 11.87 -1.37 3.88
CA THR A 37 13.17 -1.19 4.51
C THR A 37 13.06 -0.88 6.00
N PRO A 38 14.16 -0.95 6.77
CA PRO A 38 14.17 -0.51 8.17
C PRO A 38 13.77 0.96 8.37
N ASN A 39 14.08 1.84 7.40
CA ASN A 39 13.65 3.24 7.45
C ASN A 39 12.13 3.35 7.29
N ASP A 40 11.55 2.61 6.35
CA ASP A 40 10.09 2.51 6.20
C ASP A 40 9.44 2.03 7.51
N ALA A 41 10.02 1.03 8.18
CA ALA A 41 9.52 0.53 9.46
C ALA A 41 9.53 1.59 10.56
N LYS A 42 10.65 2.32 10.70
CA LYS A 42 10.81 3.39 11.69
C LYS A 42 9.80 4.52 11.44
N GLN A 43 9.71 4.99 10.20
CA GLN A 43 8.80 6.07 9.83
C GLN A 43 7.33 5.65 10.01
N ALA A 44 6.98 4.41 9.67
CA ALA A 44 5.62 3.88 9.85
C ALA A 44 5.22 3.86 11.33
N ALA A 45 6.13 3.46 12.22
CA ALA A 45 5.87 3.48 13.67
C ALA A 45 5.64 4.91 14.19
N GLN A 46 6.42 5.88 13.69
CA GLN A 46 6.24 7.30 14.05
C GLN A 46 4.89 7.84 13.57
N ILE A 47 4.52 7.56 12.31
CA ILE A 47 3.22 7.96 11.75
C ILE A 47 2.07 7.27 12.50
N ARG A 48 2.15 5.97 12.79
CA ARG A 48 1.14 5.23 13.58
C ARG A 48 0.84 5.94 14.89
N GLN A 49 1.90 6.33 15.60
CA GLN A 49 1.77 7.05 16.86
C GLN A 49 1.16 8.44 16.64
N ALA A 50 1.59 9.18 15.62
CA ALA A 50 1.01 10.48 15.29
C ALA A 50 -0.49 10.39 14.96
N THR A 51 -0.92 9.31 14.28
CA THR A 51 -2.31 9.07 13.87
C THR A 51 -3.12 8.25 14.89
N LYS A 52 -2.67 8.10 16.13
CA LYS A 52 -3.33 7.20 17.12
C LYS A 52 -4.82 7.51 17.35
N ASN A 53 -5.22 8.78 17.22
CA ASN A 53 -6.60 9.24 17.44
C ASN A 53 -7.48 9.11 16.18
N GLN A 54 -6.87 8.91 15.02
CA GLN A 54 -7.54 8.71 13.74
C GLN A 54 -6.77 7.65 12.96
N PRO A 55 -6.91 6.37 13.36
CA PRO A 55 -6.08 5.31 12.81
C PRO A 55 -6.35 5.12 11.32
N ILE A 56 -5.27 4.78 10.60
CA ILE A 56 -5.27 4.26 9.23
C ILE A 56 -5.10 2.74 9.26
N GLY A 57 -5.60 2.02 8.24
CA GLY A 57 -5.34 0.59 8.06
C GLY A 57 -3.88 0.19 8.27
N ALA A 58 -3.65 -1.05 8.72
CA ALA A 58 -2.30 -1.53 8.99
C ALA A 58 -1.42 -1.53 7.74
N TYR A 59 -1.91 -2.07 6.63
CA TYR A 59 -1.18 -2.13 5.36
C TYR A 59 -1.14 -0.78 4.64
N ASP A 60 -2.24 -0.01 4.67
CA ASP A 60 -2.27 1.34 4.13
C ASP A 60 -1.21 2.24 4.76
N LEU A 61 -1.01 2.15 6.07
CA LEU A 61 0.08 2.87 6.72
C LEU A 61 1.45 2.51 6.14
N LEU A 62 1.71 1.22 5.92
CA LEU A 62 3.00 0.77 5.39
C LEU A 62 3.18 1.24 3.93
N ILE A 63 2.12 1.17 3.12
CA ILE A 63 2.11 1.66 1.73
C ILE A 63 2.37 3.17 1.69
N ALA A 64 1.63 3.95 2.48
CA ALA A 64 1.80 5.39 2.60
C ALA A 64 3.23 5.75 3.00
N THR A 65 3.80 5.00 3.95
CA THR A 65 5.16 5.24 4.41
C THR A 65 6.20 4.96 3.33
N GLN A 66 6.03 3.89 2.54
CA GLN A 66 6.93 3.61 1.42
C GLN A 66 6.95 4.76 0.41
N ALA A 67 5.79 5.39 0.16
CA ALA A 67 5.68 6.56 -0.71
C ALA A 67 6.38 7.79 -0.12
N ILE A 68 6.19 8.06 1.18
CA ILE A 68 6.83 9.19 1.88
C ILE A 68 8.36 9.09 1.86
N GLU A 69 8.92 7.93 2.25
CA GLU A 69 10.38 7.72 2.34
C GLU A 69 11.08 7.88 0.99
N ARG A 70 10.34 7.70 -0.11
CA ARG A 70 10.85 7.82 -1.48
C ARG A 70 10.37 9.07 -2.21
N GLN A 71 9.65 9.96 -1.53
CA GLN A 71 9.09 11.19 -2.10
C GLN A 71 8.20 10.94 -3.34
N LEU A 72 7.39 9.88 -3.28
CA LEU A 72 6.49 9.47 -4.35
C LEU A 72 5.06 9.98 -4.09
N VAL A 73 4.30 10.14 -5.18
CA VAL A 73 2.85 10.34 -5.13
C VAL A 73 2.17 8.98 -5.02
N LEU A 74 1.30 8.79 -4.03
CA LEU A 74 0.48 7.60 -3.91
C LEU A 74 -0.81 7.78 -4.72
N ILE A 75 -1.00 6.94 -5.73
CA ILE A 75 -2.22 6.87 -6.52
C ILE A 75 -3.24 5.99 -5.80
N THR A 76 -4.41 6.53 -5.44
CA THR A 76 -5.44 5.77 -4.70
C THR A 76 -6.83 6.40 -4.83
N HIS A 77 -7.85 5.57 -4.98
CA HIS A 77 -9.26 5.98 -4.87
C HIS A 77 -9.73 6.10 -3.41
N ASN A 78 -8.97 5.55 -2.47
CA ASN A 78 -9.28 5.61 -1.04
C ASN A 78 -8.68 6.88 -0.40
N THR A 79 -8.81 8.03 -1.06
CA THR A 79 -8.22 9.30 -0.61
C THR A 79 -8.63 9.68 0.81
N ARG A 80 -9.86 9.34 1.22
CA ARG A 80 -10.40 9.60 2.57
C ARG A 80 -9.65 8.87 3.70
N GLU A 81 -9.04 7.73 3.41
CA GLU A 81 -8.25 7.00 4.40
C GLU A 81 -6.83 7.57 4.46
N PHE A 82 -6.22 7.78 3.28
CA PHE A 82 -4.83 8.22 3.18
C PHE A 82 -4.59 9.69 3.53
N ILE A 83 -5.62 10.55 3.46
CA ILE A 83 -5.51 11.97 3.87
C ILE A 83 -5.15 12.15 5.36
N ARG A 84 -5.31 11.09 6.18
CA ARG A 84 -4.92 11.09 7.60
C ARG A 84 -3.41 11.03 7.80
N VAL A 85 -2.66 10.66 6.76
CA VAL A 85 -1.20 10.54 6.83
C VAL A 85 -0.55 11.89 6.51
N PRO A 86 0.18 12.50 7.47
CA PRO A 86 0.84 13.78 7.22
C PRO A 86 1.95 13.64 6.17
N ASN A 87 2.10 14.66 5.33
CA ASN A 87 3.13 14.78 4.27
C ASN A 87 3.03 13.74 3.14
N LEU A 88 1.94 12.98 3.06
CA LEU A 88 1.69 12.08 1.94
C LEU A 88 1.17 12.87 0.73
N GLN A 89 1.82 12.72 -0.42
CA GLN A 89 1.29 13.23 -1.68
C GLN A 89 0.31 12.22 -2.27
N LEU A 90 -0.87 12.69 -2.65
CA LEU A 90 -1.95 11.88 -3.18
C LEU A 90 -2.39 12.39 -4.54
N ASP A 91 -2.76 11.47 -5.41
CA ASP A 91 -3.47 11.76 -6.63
C ASP A 91 -4.51 10.67 -6.89
N ASP A 92 -5.61 11.04 -7.53
CA ASP A 92 -6.72 10.16 -7.87
C ASP A 92 -6.93 10.23 -9.39
N TRP A 93 -6.84 9.07 -10.05
CA TRP A 93 -6.94 8.96 -11.51
C TRP A 93 -8.32 8.52 -12.00
N LEU A 94 -9.33 8.45 -11.11
CA LEU A 94 -10.73 8.18 -11.48
C LEU A 94 -11.63 9.43 -11.40
#